data_AF-A0AAD5ARH8-F1
#
_entry.id   AF-A0AAD5ARH8-F1
#
_cell.length_a   1.000
_cell.length_b   1.000
_cell.length_c   1.000
_cell.angle_alpha   90.00
_cell.angle_beta   90.00
_cell.angle_gamma   90.00
#
_symmetry.space_group_name_H-M   'P 1'
#
loop_
_entity.id
_entity.type
_entity.pdbx_description
1 polymer ?
#
loop_
_entity_poly.entity_id
_entity_poly.type
_entity_poly.pdbx_seq_one_letter_code
_entity_poly.pdbx_strand_id
1 'polypeptide(L)'
;MAEEKRESSSEELKEKIRFLTEENVHLSNKLGSTQSRAAQHAASNQDLSSRLVQSEQEKLKFSKDLVEVQIEANRLREKYEAEIFELQNKVLCQEGVVSNLEAELERFKREAESSSSRLQIAEGNERDLVEEYAVLKSNFLTVSEGLEREITHSQELGDELLMLAHTHDTLLHEKEREHTNTLELERVRALLNKVSHSRIRSLLVSQHQLKEVEAENSKLQNQLKELNQEYRARLTHYIHDIKECVCRDGEDSMQLKEYVDSMLKEVRLSYRSREEQLTSTLRTYRKRLHNLNNTHQLLLTAYRVQREQILAHPEHALEAGPPEAHFNPAEVELRGETERELQKLREDKSRLETQLKIAQEQVSLMSQSSQNVALTEEAWADIRKQLRETAVTAQEMHERERLQLITRATVAEEQVRELQEYVDNHLGRYKLEITRLRRMLQSDAGRSQSAEASKPRPLRQSLNNTSYEV
;
A
#
# COMPACT_ATOMS: atom_id res chain seq x y z
N MET A 1 50.21 190.29 -12.47
CA MET A 1 49.30 189.14 -12.25
C MET A 1 49.51 188.10 -13.35
N ALA A 2 50.64 187.38 -13.34
CA ALA A 2 50.94 186.36 -14.35
C ALA A 2 51.63 185.10 -13.79
N GLU A 3 52.15 185.14 -12.56
CA GLU A 3 52.92 184.03 -11.96
C GLU A 3 52.02 183.05 -11.19
N GLU A 4 50.97 183.52 -10.49
CA GLU A 4 50.01 182.65 -9.77
C GLU A 4 49.32 181.60 -10.68
N LYS A 5 49.19 181.88 -11.99
CA LYS A 5 48.60 180.91 -12.96
C LYS A 5 49.53 179.75 -13.34
N ARG A 6 50.85 179.85 -13.10
CA ARG A 6 51.78 178.75 -13.40
C ARG A 6 51.94 177.79 -12.23
N GLU A 7 51.80 178.25 -11.00
CA GLU A 7 51.79 177.37 -9.83
C GLU A 7 50.45 176.60 -9.72
N SER A 8 49.30 177.23 -9.99
CA SER A 8 48.01 176.50 -10.01
C SER A 8 48.02 175.36 -11.04
N SER A 9 48.45 175.61 -12.29
CA SER A 9 48.49 174.55 -13.31
C SER A 9 49.52 173.44 -13.02
N SER A 10 50.54 173.69 -12.21
CA SER A 10 51.48 172.65 -11.76
C SER A 10 50.91 171.82 -10.59
N GLU A 11 50.26 172.46 -9.62
CA GLU A 11 49.53 171.75 -8.55
C GLU A 11 48.36 170.95 -9.11
N GLU A 12 47.55 171.50 -10.01
CA GLU A 12 46.46 170.82 -10.71
C GLU A 12 46.97 169.57 -11.46
N LEU A 13 48.12 169.65 -12.13
CA LEU A 13 48.73 168.49 -12.79
C LEU A 13 49.25 167.45 -11.79
N LYS A 14 49.90 167.85 -10.69
CA LYS A 14 50.35 166.93 -9.64
C LYS A 14 49.17 166.25 -8.95
N GLU A 15 48.09 167.00 -8.68
CA GLU A 15 46.87 166.49 -8.08
C GLU A 15 46.14 165.55 -9.04
N LYS A 16 46.09 165.87 -10.34
CA LYS A 16 45.57 164.97 -11.36
C LYS A 16 46.39 163.68 -11.47
N ILE A 17 47.72 163.77 -11.36
CA ILE A 17 48.61 162.60 -11.32
C ILE A 17 48.38 161.79 -10.04
N ARG A 18 48.27 162.43 -8.86
CA ARG A 18 47.94 161.76 -7.58
C ARG A 18 46.61 161.00 -7.69
N PHE A 19 45.55 161.68 -8.14
CA PHE A 19 44.24 161.09 -8.36
C PHE A 19 44.29 159.90 -9.34
N LEU A 20 45.00 160.04 -10.47
CA LEU A 20 45.17 158.95 -11.43
C LEU A 20 46.02 157.79 -10.89
N THR A 21 47.00 158.03 -10.00
CA THR A 21 47.73 156.95 -9.34
C THR A 21 46.90 156.26 -8.26
N GLU A 22 46.13 157.00 -7.46
CA GLU A 22 45.20 156.44 -6.47
C GLU A 22 44.09 155.64 -7.16
N GLU A 23 43.55 156.15 -8.27
CA GLU A 23 42.58 155.47 -9.11
C GLU A 23 43.17 154.20 -9.75
N ASN A 24 44.40 154.25 -10.29
CA ASN A 24 45.08 153.05 -10.81
C ASN A 24 45.40 152.02 -9.72
N VAL A 25 45.78 152.44 -8.51
CA VAL A 25 45.99 151.53 -7.37
C VAL A 25 44.66 150.91 -6.93
N HIS A 26 43.60 151.70 -6.84
CA HIS A 26 42.25 151.21 -6.54
C HIS A 26 41.74 150.24 -7.62
N LEU A 27 41.93 150.55 -8.91
CA LEU A 27 41.61 149.67 -10.02
C LEU A 27 42.44 148.39 -10.02
N SER A 28 43.74 148.46 -9.69
CA SER A 28 44.62 147.29 -9.57
C SER A 28 44.21 146.40 -8.40
N ASN A 29 43.86 146.97 -7.25
CA ASN A 29 43.33 146.22 -6.10
C ASN A 29 41.97 145.60 -6.42
N LYS A 30 41.10 146.32 -7.14
CA LYS A 30 39.81 145.82 -7.58
C LYS A 30 39.97 144.67 -8.58
N LEU A 31 40.89 144.81 -9.54
CA LEU A 31 41.26 143.75 -10.50
C LEU A 31 41.87 142.53 -9.79
N GLY A 32 42.76 142.72 -8.82
CA GLY A 32 43.30 141.64 -8.00
C GLY A 32 42.22 140.92 -7.20
N SER A 33 41.25 141.65 -6.63
CA SER A 33 40.12 141.05 -5.91
C SER A 33 39.15 140.30 -6.83
N THR A 34 38.88 140.80 -8.04
CA THR A 34 38.04 140.07 -9.01
C THR A 34 38.76 138.86 -9.59
N GLN A 35 40.08 138.96 -9.82
CA GLN A 35 40.92 137.84 -10.25
C GLN A 35 41.05 136.76 -9.16
N SER A 36 41.23 137.13 -7.90
CA SER A 36 41.24 136.20 -6.76
C SER A 36 39.89 135.50 -6.59
N ARG A 37 38.78 136.24 -6.73
CA ARG A 37 37.43 135.66 -6.73
C ARG A 37 37.22 134.73 -7.92
N ALA A 38 37.68 135.11 -9.12
CA ALA A 38 37.59 134.27 -10.31
C ALA A 38 38.39 132.96 -10.15
N ALA A 39 39.59 133.04 -9.56
CA ALA A 39 40.40 131.86 -9.21
C ALA A 39 39.72 130.96 -8.16
N GLN A 40 39.11 131.55 -7.12
CA GLN A 40 38.36 130.80 -6.11
C GLN A 40 37.09 130.14 -6.69
N HIS A 41 36.37 130.85 -7.57
CA HIS A 41 35.24 130.28 -8.31
C HIS A 41 35.69 129.16 -9.25
N ALA A 42 36.82 129.30 -9.95
CA ALA A 42 37.37 128.25 -10.81
C ALA A 42 37.77 127.00 -10.00
N ALA A 43 38.46 127.18 -8.87
CA ALA A 43 38.86 126.07 -7.99
C ALA A 43 37.64 125.36 -7.37
N SER A 44 36.64 126.11 -6.91
CA SER A 44 35.39 125.53 -6.38
C SER A 44 34.60 124.80 -7.48
N ASN A 45 34.56 125.32 -8.70
CA ASN A 45 33.90 124.67 -9.84
C ASN A 45 34.64 123.38 -10.25
N GLN A 46 35.98 123.38 -10.17
CA GLN A 46 36.79 122.18 -10.42
C GLN A 46 36.57 121.10 -9.35
N ASP A 47 36.53 121.46 -8.07
CA ASP A 47 36.21 120.53 -6.97
C ASP A 47 34.80 119.94 -7.13
N LEU A 48 33.78 120.80 -7.32
CA LEU A 48 32.40 120.36 -7.56
C LEU A 48 32.27 119.43 -8.79
N SER A 49 32.95 119.76 -9.89
CA SER A 49 33.00 118.90 -11.09
C SER A 49 33.65 117.56 -10.78
N SER A 50 34.76 117.54 -10.03
CA SER A 50 35.44 116.29 -9.64
C SER A 50 34.57 115.39 -8.75
N ARG A 51 33.84 115.98 -7.79
CA ARG A 51 32.91 115.25 -6.91
C ARG A 51 31.69 114.73 -7.66
N LEU A 52 31.19 115.50 -8.64
CA LEU A 52 30.11 115.05 -9.52
C LEU A 52 30.56 113.84 -10.34
N VAL A 53 31.75 113.89 -10.95
CA VAL A 53 32.34 112.76 -11.69
C VAL A 53 32.53 111.54 -10.78
N GLN A 54 33.00 111.71 -9.55
CA GLN A 54 33.11 110.61 -8.58
C GLN A 54 31.72 110.01 -8.23
N SER A 55 30.72 110.86 -7.96
CA SER A 55 29.37 110.39 -7.65
C SER A 55 28.71 109.65 -8.82
N GLU A 56 28.89 110.12 -10.07
CA GLU A 56 28.41 109.39 -11.25
C GLU A 56 29.18 108.08 -11.45
N GLN A 57 30.50 108.05 -11.22
CA GLN A 57 31.29 106.81 -11.28
C GLN A 57 30.85 105.78 -10.22
N GLU A 58 30.52 106.23 -9.01
CA GLU A 58 29.97 105.37 -7.95
C GLU A 58 28.56 104.87 -8.30
N LYS A 59 27.67 105.72 -8.82
CA LYS A 59 26.34 105.30 -9.32
C LYS A 59 26.47 104.26 -10.43
N LEU A 60 27.36 104.47 -11.39
CA LEU A 60 27.62 103.50 -12.46
C LEU A 60 28.16 102.18 -11.91
N LYS A 61 29.03 102.23 -10.89
CA LYS A 61 29.51 101.03 -10.20
C LYS A 61 28.36 100.29 -9.49
N PHE A 62 27.57 100.98 -8.65
CA PHE A 62 26.43 100.34 -7.98
C PHE A 62 25.38 99.81 -8.96
N SER A 63 25.14 100.51 -10.08
CA SER A 63 24.26 100.04 -11.15
C SER A 63 24.80 98.78 -11.85
N LYS A 64 26.12 98.71 -12.08
CA LYS A 64 26.78 97.51 -12.62
C LYS A 64 26.68 96.35 -11.64
N ASP A 65 27.07 96.56 -10.39
CA ASP A 65 27.06 95.54 -9.34
C ASP A 65 25.63 94.99 -9.11
N LEU A 66 24.61 95.86 -9.15
CA LEU A 66 23.19 95.47 -9.08
C LEU A 66 22.76 94.60 -10.29
N VAL A 67 23.17 94.97 -11.50
CA VAL A 67 22.87 94.18 -12.72
C VAL A 67 23.60 92.84 -12.69
N GLU A 68 24.84 92.78 -12.20
CA GLU A 68 25.58 91.52 -12.05
C GLU A 68 24.89 90.58 -11.06
N VAL A 69 24.48 91.08 -9.87
CA VAL A 69 23.69 90.30 -8.91
C VAL A 69 22.34 89.85 -9.50
N GLN A 70 21.66 90.71 -10.29
CA GLN A 70 20.41 90.35 -10.96
C GLN A 70 20.61 89.23 -12.00
N ILE A 71 21.72 89.27 -12.75
CA ILE A 71 22.09 88.22 -13.71
C ILE A 71 22.45 86.92 -12.98
N GLU A 72 23.20 86.97 -11.88
CA GLU A 72 23.53 85.78 -11.08
C GLU A 72 22.29 85.15 -10.44
N ALA A 73 21.38 85.96 -9.89
CA ALA A 73 20.09 85.49 -9.35
C ALA A 73 19.23 84.82 -10.44
N ASN A 74 19.19 85.39 -11.66
CA ASN A 74 18.50 84.78 -12.80
C ASN A 74 19.16 83.44 -13.21
N ARG A 75 20.49 83.39 -13.33
CA ARG A 75 21.23 82.15 -13.65
C ARG A 75 21.02 81.05 -12.61
N LEU A 76 20.95 81.40 -11.33
CA LEU A 76 20.65 80.44 -10.25
C LEU A 76 19.21 79.93 -10.36
N ARG A 77 18.25 80.83 -10.62
CA ARG A 77 16.85 80.47 -10.83
C ARG A 77 16.66 79.54 -12.03
N GLU A 78 17.30 79.83 -13.18
CA GLU A 78 17.28 78.96 -14.37
C GLU A 78 17.83 77.55 -14.08
N LYS A 79 18.89 77.43 -13.28
CA LYS A 79 19.42 76.13 -12.84
C LYS A 79 18.43 75.37 -11.97
N TYR A 80 17.83 76.02 -10.97
CA TYR A 80 16.83 75.37 -10.13
C TYR A 80 15.57 74.98 -10.91
N GLU A 81 15.11 75.82 -11.85
CA GLU A 81 13.99 75.49 -12.74
C GLU A 81 14.30 74.26 -13.61
N ALA A 82 15.54 74.13 -14.13
CA ALA A 82 15.98 72.95 -14.87
C ALA A 82 16.11 71.68 -14.00
N GLU A 83 16.71 71.79 -12.80
CA GLU A 83 16.82 70.69 -11.83
C GLU A 83 15.44 70.18 -11.37
N ILE A 84 14.49 71.10 -11.12
CA ILE A 84 13.10 70.76 -10.80
C ILE A 84 12.45 69.98 -11.95
N PHE A 85 12.63 70.43 -13.21
CA PHE A 85 12.07 69.75 -14.36
C PHE A 85 12.69 68.34 -14.57
N GLU A 86 14.00 68.19 -14.38
CA GLU A 86 14.64 66.87 -14.40
C GLU A 86 14.12 65.94 -13.31
N LEU A 87 13.96 66.43 -12.08
CA LEU A 87 13.44 65.65 -10.96
C LEU A 87 11.97 65.26 -11.18
N GLN A 88 11.14 66.17 -11.68
CA GLN A 88 9.75 65.88 -12.05
C GLN A 88 9.66 64.77 -13.10
N ASN A 89 10.49 64.82 -14.15
CA ASN A 89 10.53 63.75 -15.15
C ASN A 89 10.98 62.41 -14.54
N LYS A 90 11.99 62.41 -13.65
CA LYS A 90 12.45 61.19 -12.96
C LYS A 90 11.34 60.60 -12.07
N VAL A 91 10.59 61.44 -11.34
CA VAL A 91 9.44 61.03 -10.53
C VAL A 91 8.34 60.43 -11.41
N LEU A 92 7.94 61.09 -12.49
CA LEU A 92 6.94 60.57 -13.44
C LEU A 92 7.33 59.22 -14.05
N CYS A 93 8.62 59.03 -14.39
CA CYS A 93 9.12 57.73 -14.85
C CYS A 93 9.04 56.66 -13.75
N GLN A 94 9.36 57.00 -12.51
CA GLN A 94 9.26 56.09 -11.36
C GLN A 94 7.80 55.73 -11.03
N GLU A 95 6.89 56.70 -11.04
CA GLU A 95 5.43 56.48 -10.87
C GLU A 95 4.88 55.52 -11.93
N GLY A 96 5.34 55.64 -13.19
CA GLY A 96 5.00 54.71 -14.27
C GLY A 96 5.52 53.28 -14.02
N VAL A 97 6.75 53.13 -13.50
CA VAL A 97 7.31 51.82 -13.13
C VAL A 97 6.55 51.21 -11.95
N VAL A 98 6.23 52.00 -10.90
CA VAL A 98 5.44 51.55 -9.75
C VAL A 98 4.06 51.09 -10.20
N SER A 99 3.37 51.87 -11.05
CA SER A 99 2.05 51.51 -11.59
C SER A 99 2.07 50.18 -12.36
N ASN A 100 3.13 49.91 -13.12
CA ASN A 100 3.31 48.63 -13.82
C ASN A 100 3.55 47.47 -12.85
N LEU A 101 4.40 47.66 -11.84
CA LEU A 101 4.68 46.65 -10.81
C LEU A 101 3.45 46.33 -9.95
N GLU A 102 2.61 47.33 -9.65
CA GLU A 102 1.32 47.12 -8.99
C GLU A 102 0.37 46.30 -9.86
N ALA A 103 0.29 46.59 -11.17
CA ALA A 103 -0.51 45.81 -12.11
C ALA A 103 -0.02 44.35 -12.24
N GLU A 104 1.29 44.11 -12.22
CA GLU A 104 1.90 42.77 -12.19
C GLU A 104 1.60 42.04 -10.87
N LEU A 105 1.73 42.70 -9.72
CA LEU A 105 1.37 42.13 -8.42
C LEU A 105 -0.10 41.70 -8.37
N GLU A 106 -1.01 42.56 -8.83
CA GLU A 106 -2.44 42.23 -8.91
C GLU A 106 -2.71 41.10 -9.92
N ARG A 107 -1.93 40.99 -11.00
CA ARG A 107 -2.00 39.84 -11.90
C ARG A 107 -1.57 38.54 -11.19
N PHE A 108 -0.42 38.54 -10.53
CA PHE A 108 0.08 37.35 -9.82
C PHE A 108 -0.82 36.93 -8.66
N LYS A 109 -1.45 37.86 -7.95
CA LYS A 109 -2.49 37.55 -6.94
C LYS A 109 -3.64 36.74 -7.54
N ARG A 110 -4.23 37.21 -8.65
CA ARG A 110 -5.32 36.49 -9.34
C ARG A 110 -4.90 35.13 -9.87
N GLU A 111 -3.67 35.02 -10.38
CA GLU A 111 -3.11 33.73 -10.83
C GLU A 111 -2.90 32.77 -9.64
N ALA A 112 -2.45 33.27 -8.48
CA ALA A 112 -2.31 32.51 -7.25
C ALA A 112 -3.67 32.07 -6.67
N GLU A 113 -4.65 32.97 -6.59
CA GLU A 113 -6.04 32.66 -6.20
C GLU A 113 -6.65 31.60 -7.12
N SER A 114 -6.49 31.73 -8.44
CA SER A 114 -6.94 30.74 -9.43
C SER A 114 -6.25 29.38 -9.29
N SER A 115 -4.95 29.36 -8.94
CA SER A 115 -4.24 28.11 -8.64
C SER A 115 -4.70 27.48 -7.32
N SER A 116 -4.94 28.30 -6.29
CA SER A 116 -5.45 27.87 -4.98
C SER A 116 -6.85 27.27 -5.09
N SER A 117 -7.76 27.91 -5.83
CA SER A 117 -9.12 27.37 -6.06
C SER A 117 -9.09 26.04 -6.82
N ARG A 118 -8.20 25.89 -7.82
CA ARG A 118 -8.03 24.61 -8.53
C ARG A 118 -7.45 23.52 -7.62
N LEU A 119 -6.51 23.87 -6.74
CA LEU A 119 -5.93 22.95 -5.77
C LEU A 119 -6.97 22.51 -4.73
N GLN A 120 -7.78 23.43 -4.19
CA GLN A 120 -8.88 23.12 -3.27
C GLN A 120 -9.91 22.15 -3.89
N ILE A 121 -10.23 22.31 -5.18
CA ILE A 121 -11.10 21.37 -5.91
C ILE A 121 -10.42 20.00 -6.05
N ALA A 122 -9.12 19.95 -6.38
CA ALA A 122 -8.38 18.71 -6.50
C ALA A 122 -8.27 17.95 -5.16
N GLU A 123 -8.02 18.65 -4.05
CA GLU A 123 -8.05 18.08 -2.70
C GLU A 123 -9.44 17.56 -2.31
N GLY A 124 -10.52 18.22 -2.76
CA GLY A 124 -11.88 17.72 -2.59
C GLY A 124 -12.08 16.38 -3.29
N ASN A 125 -11.75 16.32 -4.59
CA ASN A 125 -11.82 15.10 -5.38
C ASN A 125 -10.95 13.96 -4.82
N GLU A 126 -9.79 14.27 -4.22
CA GLU A 126 -8.93 13.28 -3.56
C GLU A 126 -9.60 12.70 -2.31
N ARG A 127 -10.23 13.54 -1.48
CA ARG A 127 -11.01 13.08 -0.31
C ARG A 127 -12.17 12.20 -0.74
N ASP A 128 -12.95 12.63 -1.72
CA ASP A 128 -14.08 11.88 -2.26
C ASP A 128 -13.62 10.49 -2.77
N LEU A 129 -12.51 10.44 -3.53
CA LEU A 129 -11.94 9.19 -4.04
C LEU A 129 -11.41 8.26 -2.92
N VAL A 130 -10.85 8.82 -1.84
CA VAL A 130 -10.42 8.07 -0.66
C VAL A 130 -11.63 7.49 0.09
N GLU A 131 -12.72 8.24 0.20
CA GLU A 131 -13.98 7.76 0.80
C GLU A 131 -14.61 6.66 -0.07
N GLU A 132 -14.70 6.83 -1.39
CA GLU A 132 -15.15 5.80 -2.33
C GLU A 132 -14.30 4.53 -2.24
N TYR A 133 -12.96 4.65 -2.18
CA TYR A 133 -12.07 3.51 -2.03
C TYR A 133 -12.25 2.82 -0.67
N ALA A 134 -12.49 3.56 0.41
CA ALA A 134 -12.76 2.99 1.72
C ALA A 134 -14.08 2.19 1.75
N VAL A 135 -15.15 2.75 1.16
CA VAL A 135 -16.44 2.06 0.99
C VAL A 135 -16.27 0.81 0.12
N LEU A 136 -15.57 0.92 -1.02
CA LEU A 136 -15.32 -0.20 -1.93
C LEU A 136 -14.51 -1.32 -1.25
N LYS A 137 -13.48 -0.97 -0.47
CA LYS A 137 -12.69 -1.91 0.33
C LYS A 137 -13.55 -2.61 1.39
N SER A 138 -14.43 -1.87 2.07
CA SER A 138 -15.40 -2.45 3.02
C SER A 138 -16.32 -3.46 2.33
N ASN A 139 -16.85 -3.11 1.15
CA ASN A 139 -17.70 -4.00 0.36
C ASN A 139 -16.94 -5.28 -0.05
N PHE A 140 -15.70 -5.16 -0.54
CA PHE A 140 -14.86 -6.32 -0.87
C PHE A 140 -14.59 -7.22 0.34
N LEU A 141 -14.36 -6.65 1.53
CA LEU A 141 -14.18 -7.43 2.76
C LEU A 141 -15.46 -8.20 3.11
N THR A 142 -16.64 -7.55 3.12
CA THR A 142 -17.90 -8.24 3.44
C THR A 142 -18.27 -9.35 2.46
N VAL A 143 -17.93 -9.20 1.17
CA VAL A 143 -18.08 -10.25 0.15
C VAL A 143 -17.07 -11.39 0.36
N SER A 144 -15.83 -11.07 0.73
CA SER A 144 -14.78 -12.06 1.00
C SER A 144 -15.14 -12.93 2.21
N GLU A 145 -15.57 -12.31 3.31
CA GLU A 145 -16.10 -13.04 4.47
C GLU A 145 -17.36 -13.84 4.12
N GLY A 146 -18.19 -13.35 3.18
CA GLY A 146 -19.34 -14.09 2.65
C GLY A 146 -18.92 -15.37 1.93
N LEU A 147 -17.90 -15.29 1.08
CA LEU A 147 -17.33 -16.43 0.38
C LEU A 147 -16.66 -17.42 1.35
N GLU A 148 -15.92 -16.94 2.35
CA GLU A 148 -15.33 -17.79 3.39
C GLU A 148 -16.40 -18.58 4.16
N ARG A 149 -17.50 -17.93 4.55
CA ARG A 149 -18.65 -18.59 5.20
C ARG A 149 -19.31 -19.64 4.31
N GLU A 150 -19.46 -19.38 3.01
CA GLU A 150 -20.02 -20.36 2.06
C GLU A 150 -19.07 -21.55 1.84
N ILE A 151 -17.76 -21.33 1.83
CA ILE A 151 -16.74 -22.38 1.77
C ILE A 151 -16.80 -23.26 3.02
N THR A 152 -16.87 -22.67 4.23
CA THR A 152 -17.00 -23.45 5.46
C THR A 152 -18.30 -24.24 5.49
N HIS A 153 -19.42 -23.66 5.05
CA HIS A 153 -20.70 -24.37 4.99
C HIS A 153 -20.68 -25.52 3.96
N SER A 154 -20.03 -25.32 2.82
CA SER A 154 -19.85 -26.36 1.80
C SER A 154 -18.95 -27.52 2.31
N GLN A 155 -17.97 -27.22 3.15
CA GLN A 155 -17.13 -28.23 3.81
C GLN A 155 -17.94 -29.01 4.85
N GLU A 156 -18.69 -28.34 5.73
CA GLU A 156 -19.58 -28.96 6.70
C GLU A 156 -20.60 -29.90 6.02
N LEU A 157 -21.25 -29.45 4.95
CA LEU A 157 -22.18 -30.27 4.17
C LEU A 157 -21.48 -31.46 3.49
N GLY A 158 -20.23 -31.29 3.07
CA GLY A 158 -19.39 -32.37 2.55
C GLY A 158 -19.11 -33.44 3.59
N ASP A 159 -18.77 -33.04 4.82
CA ASP A 159 -18.56 -33.94 5.96
C ASP A 159 -19.86 -34.64 6.39
N GLU A 160 -21.00 -33.94 6.40
CA GLU A 160 -22.32 -34.53 6.64
C GLU A 160 -22.67 -35.60 5.59
N LEU A 161 -22.42 -35.32 4.30
CA LEU A 161 -22.63 -36.28 3.21
C LEU A 161 -21.68 -37.49 3.30
N LEU A 162 -20.42 -37.28 3.71
CA LEU A 162 -19.46 -38.36 3.95
C LEU A 162 -19.93 -39.26 5.12
N MET A 163 -20.35 -38.65 6.22
CA MET A 163 -20.93 -39.36 7.36
C MET A 163 -22.19 -40.12 6.96
N LEU A 164 -23.08 -39.53 6.17
CA LEU A 164 -24.28 -40.19 5.67
C LEU A 164 -23.92 -41.40 4.78
N ALA A 165 -22.95 -41.26 3.87
CA ALA A 165 -22.45 -42.36 3.04
C ALA A 165 -21.88 -43.50 3.92
N HIS A 166 -21.05 -43.19 4.91
CA HIS A 166 -20.55 -44.20 5.86
C HIS A 166 -21.67 -44.89 6.66
N THR A 167 -22.72 -44.16 7.08
CA THR A 167 -23.89 -44.82 7.70
C THR A 167 -24.66 -45.70 6.72
N HIS A 168 -24.73 -45.32 5.44
CA HIS A 168 -25.36 -46.15 4.42
C HIS A 168 -24.56 -47.44 4.15
N ASP A 169 -23.25 -47.35 3.98
CA ASP A 169 -22.37 -48.51 3.76
C ASP A 169 -22.40 -49.48 4.95
N THR A 170 -22.40 -48.97 6.19
CA THR A 170 -22.52 -49.81 7.38
C THR A 170 -23.87 -50.53 7.44
N LEU A 171 -24.98 -49.84 7.13
CA LEU A 171 -26.31 -50.45 7.04
C LEU A 171 -26.42 -51.46 5.88
N LEU A 172 -25.79 -51.22 4.73
CA LEU A 172 -25.73 -52.18 3.63
C LEU A 172 -25.00 -53.46 4.06
N HIS A 173 -23.82 -53.34 4.67
CA HIS A 173 -23.11 -54.51 5.20
C HIS A 173 -23.88 -55.23 6.32
N GLU A 174 -24.66 -54.53 7.13
CA GLU A 174 -25.59 -55.17 8.08
C GLU A 174 -26.71 -55.93 7.35
N LYS A 175 -27.29 -55.38 6.27
CA LYS A 175 -28.30 -56.08 5.46
C LYS A 175 -27.72 -57.29 4.72
N GLU A 176 -26.48 -57.22 4.24
CA GLU A 176 -25.76 -58.37 3.67
C GLU A 176 -25.50 -59.46 4.71
N ARG A 177 -25.12 -59.08 5.94
CA ARG A 177 -24.97 -60.01 7.08
C ARG A 177 -26.32 -60.63 7.48
N GLU A 178 -27.40 -59.85 7.54
CA GLU A 178 -28.75 -60.39 7.75
C GLU A 178 -29.16 -61.35 6.62
N HIS A 179 -28.87 -61.03 5.36
CA HIS A 179 -29.22 -61.90 4.24
C HIS A 179 -28.42 -63.21 4.24
N THR A 180 -27.11 -63.15 4.46
CA THR A 180 -26.29 -64.36 4.62
C THR A 180 -26.75 -65.21 5.81
N ASN A 181 -27.11 -64.59 6.94
CA ASN A 181 -27.71 -65.28 8.07
C ASN A 181 -29.08 -65.91 7.72
N THR A 182 -29.95 -65.24 6.95
CA THR A 182 -31.24 -65.85 6.53
C THR A 182 -31.02 -67.03 5.57
N LEU A 183 -30.07 -66.94 4.63
CA LEU A 183 -29.68 -68.06 3.76
C LEU A 183 -29.10 -69.24 4.56
N GLU A 184 -28.28 -69.01 5.58
CA GLU A 184 -27.80 -70.07 6.47
C GLU A 184 -28.93 -70.68 7.31
N LEU A 185 -29.87 -69.87 7.83
CA LEU A 185 -31.07 -70.37 8.51
C LEU A 185 -31.94 -71.21 7.58
N GLU A 186 -32.08 -70.85 6.30
CA GLU A 186 -32.78 -71.66 5.29
C GLU A 186 -32.02 -72.94 4.95
N ARG A 187 -30.69 -72.90 4.81
CA ARG A 187 -29.84 -74.10 4.62
C ARG A 187 -29.99 -75.07 5.80
N VAL A 188 -29.91 -74.56 7.04
CA VAL A 188 -30.12 -75.34 8.27
C VAL A 188 -31.55 -75.89 8.32
N ARG A 189 -32.57 -75.10 7.99
CA ARG A 189 -33.98 -75.55 7.92
C ARG A 189 -34.17 -76.63 6.85
N ALA A 190 -33.54 -76.50 5.68
CA ALA A 190 -33.59 -77.50 4.62
C ALA A 190 -32.86 -78.79 4.99
N LEU A 191 -31.72 -78.71 5.69
CA LEU A 191 -31.02 -79.87 6.24
C LEU A 191 -31.85 -80.56 7.33
N LEU A 192 -32.44 -79.78 8.26
CA LEU A 192 -33.35 -80.29 9.28
C LEU A 192 -34.56 -80.98 8.66
N ASN A 193 -35.16 -80.41 7.61
CA ASN A 193 -36.25 -81.02 6.86
C ASN A 193 -35.81 -82.29 6.10
N LYS A 194 -34.59 -82.34 5.54
CA LYS A 194 -34.04 -83.57 4.92
C LYS A 194 -33.79 -84.66 5.97
N VAL A 195 -33.29 -84.31 7.15
CA VAL A 195 -33.08 -85.24 8.27
C VAL A 195 -34.40 -85.71 8.86
N SER A 196 -35.40 -84.84 9.00
CA SER A 196 -36.74 -85.24 9.45
C SER A 196 -37.45 -86.09 8.40
N HIS A 197 -37.40 -85.75 7.11
CA HIS A 197 -37.96 -86.58 6.04
C HIS A 197 -37.26 -87.94 5.90
N SER A 198 -35.93 -88.02 6.03
CA SER A 198 -35.22 -89.31 6.00
C SER A 198 -35.55 -90.16 7.23
N ARG A 199 -35.67 -89.55 8.42
CA ARG A 199 -36.15 -90.21 9.64
C ARG A 199 -37.59 -90.70 9.49
N ILE A 200 -38.51 -89.88 8.96
CA ILE A 200 -39.90 -90.27 8.66
C ILE A 200 -39.94 -91.39 7.63
N ARG A 201 -39.12 -91.34 6.57
CA ARG A 201 -39.06 -92.40 5.54
C ARG A 201 -38.50 -93.71 6.11
N SER A 202 -37.47 -93.66 6.96
CA SER A 202 -36.95 -94.85 7.64
C SER A 202 -37.99 -95.44 8.60
N LEU A 203 -38.75 -94.61 9.31
CA LEU A 203 -39.87 -95.04 10.15
C LEU A 203 -40.96 -95.69 9.31
N LEU A 204 -41.38 -95.09 8.19
CA LEU A 204 -42.37 -95.67 7.27
C LEU A 204 -41.93 -97.01 6.67
N VAL A 205 -40.65 -97.15 6.27
CA VAL A 205 -40.12 -98.43 5.79
C VAL A 205 -40.09 -99.47 6.93
N SER A 206 -39.65 -99.10 8.13
CA SER A 206 -39.68 -100.01 9.29
C SER A 206 -41.10 -100.39 9.70
N GLN A 207 -42.07 -99.48 9.57
CA GLN A 207 -43.48 -99.74 9.84
C GLN A 207 -44.11 -100.64 8.77
N HIS A 208 -43.70 -100.50 7.50
CA HIS A 208 -44.10 -101.40 6.43
C HIS A 208 -43.52 -102.81 6.64
N GLN A 209 -42.23 -102.91 6.98
CA GLN A 209 -41.57 -104.16 7.33
C GLN A 209 -42.21 -104.81 8.56
N LEU A 210 -42.57 -104.04 9.59
CA LEU A 210 -43.34 -104.55 10.73
C LEU A 210 -44.70 -105.13 10.29
N LYS A 211 -45.43 -104.46 9.39
CA LYS A 211 -46.69 -104.99 8.84
C LYS A 211 -46.51 -106.22 7.95
N GLU A 212 -45.41 -106.30 7.20
CA GLU A 212 -45.05 -107.49 6.42
C GLU A 212 -44.72 -108.66 7.36
N VAL A 213 -43.92 -108.41 8.40
CA VAL A 213 -43.61 -109.41 9.45
C VAL A 213 -44.85 -109.78 10.27
N GLU A 214 -45.79 -108.86 10.53
CA GLU A 214 -47.09 -109.17 11.15
C GLU A 214 -47.95 -110.04 10.23
N ALA A 215 -47.95 -109.77 8.91
CA ALA A 215 -48.66 -110.58 7.93
C ALA A 215 -48.01 -111.96 7.76
N GLU A 216 -46.68 -112.05 7.72
CA GLU A 216 -45.92 -113.30 7.74
C GLU A 216 -46.12 -114.06 9.04
N ASN A 217 -46.14 -113.39 10.20
CA ASN A 217 -46.47 -114.00 11.48
C ASN A 217 -47.92 -114.51 11.48
N SER A 218 -48.89 -113.80 10.87
CA SER A 218 -50.26 -114.31 10.72
C SER A 218 -50.34 -115.54 9.78
N LYS A 219 -49.56 -115.56 8.69
CA LYS A 219 -49.42 -116.71 7.78
C LYS A 219 -48.77 -117.89 8.49
N LEU A 220 -47.64 -117.67 9.16
CA LEU A 220 -46.93 -118.64 9.97
C LEU A 220 -47.82 -119.13 11.11
N GLN A 221 -48.60 -118.29 11.76
CA GLN A 221 -49.53 -118.67 12.82
C GLN A 221 -50.70 -119.49 12.27
N ASN A 222 -51.14 -119.26 11.03
CA ASN A 222 -52.10 -120.13 10.36
C ASN A 222 -51.45 -121.44 9.93
N GLN A 223 -50.23 -121.44 9.37
CA GLN A 223 -49.44 -122.65 9.12
C GLN A 223 -49.12 -123.41 10.41
N LEU A 224 -48.98 -122.74 11.56
CA LEU A 224 -48.74 -123.35 12.88
C LEU A 224 -50.06 -123.81 13.51
N LYS A 225 -51.23 -123.30 13.07
CA LYS A 225 -52.56 -123.86 13.37
C LYS A 225 -52.86 -125.08 12.50
N GLU A 226 -52.58 -125.02 11.21
CA GLU A 226 -52.66 -126.13 10.25
C GLU A 226 -51.70 -127.22 10.70
N LEU A 227 -50.42 -126.89 10.93
CA LEU A 227 -49.44 -127.80 11.50
C LEU A 227 -49.75 -128.16 12.96
N ASN A 228 -50.55 -127.43 13.73
CA ASN A 228 -51.10 -127.94 15.02
C ASN A 228 -52.28 -128.89 14.80
N GLN A 229 -53.08 -128.72 13.76
CA GLN A 229 -54.15 -129.66 13.39
C GLN A 229 -53.53 -130.93 12.82
N GLU A 230 -52.49 -130.81 12.00
CA GLU A 230 -51.64 -131.89 11.56
C GLU A 230 -50.80 -132.45 12.69
N TYR A 231 -50.23 -131.69 13.62
CA TYR A 231 -49.58 -132.25 14.81
C TYR A 231 -50.59 -132.81 15.80
N ARG A 232 -51.86 -132.43 15.77
CA ARG A 232 -52.90 -133.13 16.53
C ARG A 232 -53.31 -134.41 15.82
N ALA A 233 -53.44 -134.40 14.50
CA ALA A 233 -53.71 -135.57 13.67
C ALA A 233 -52.53 -136.56 13.67
N ARG A 234 -51.29 -136.05 13.65
CA ARG A 234 -49.98 -136.69 13.78
C ARG A 234 -49.55 -136.86 15.22
N LEU A 235 -50.18 -136.29 16.24
CA LEU A 235 -50.01 -136.78 17.62
C LEU A 235 -51.06 -137.84 17.90
N THR A 236 -52.26 -137.80 17.30
CA THR A 236 -53.12 -139.00 17.28
C THR A 236 -52.47 -140.11 16.44
N HIS A 237 -51.78 -139.78 15.33
CA HIS A 237 -50.97 -140.75 14.57
C HIS A 237 -49.63 -141.04 15.24
N TYR A 238 -48.92 -140.16 15.95
CA TYR A 238 -47.70 -140.55 16.70
C TYR A 238 -48.05 -141.20 18.05
N ILE A 239 -49.26 -141.05 18.59
CA ILE A 239 -49.81 -141.96 19.59
C ILE A 239 -50.18 -143.31 18.93
N HIS A 240 -50.46 -143.33 17.61
CA HIS A 240 -50.65 -144.53 16.81
C HIS A 240 -49.33 -145.20 16.34
N ASP A 241 -48.26 -144.42 16.19
CA ASP A 241 -47.04 -144.73 15.43
C ASP A 241 -45.75 -144.61 16.29
N ILE A 242 -45.74 -143.92 17.44
CA ILE A 242 -44.78 -144.22 18.54
C ILE A 242 -45.23 -145.51 19.25
N LYS A 243 -46.51 -145.88 19.10
CA LYS A 243 -46.99 -147.26 19.24
C LYS A 243 -46.36 -148.22 18.20
N GLU A 244 -45.68 -147.73 17.15
CA GLU A 244 -45.00 -148.56 16.12
C GLU A 244 -43.47 -148.36 16.01
N CYS A 245 -42.90 -147.17 16.24
CA CYS A 245 -41.61 -146.76 15.66
C CYS A 245 -40.61 -146.05 16.61
N VAL A 246 -40.22 -146.71 17.71
CA VAL A 246 -39.10 -146.28 18.56
C VAL A 246 -37.73 -146.48 17.85
N CYS A 247 -37.21 -145.42 17.16
CA CYS A 247 -35.97 -145.41 16.33
C CYS A 247 -35.28 -144.03 16.01
N ARG A 248 -33.94 -143.94 16.20
CA ARG A 248 -32.85 -143.38 15.30
C ARG A 248 -32.57 -141.85 15.12
N ASP A 249 -31.55 -141.54 14.30
CA ASP A 249 -30.50 -140.46 14.38
C ASP A 249 -30.23 -139.76 13.00
N GLY A 250 -29.36 -138.73 12.74
CA GLY A 250 -28.27 -137.99 13.44
C GLY A 250 -27.79 -136.70 12.67
N GLU A 251 -26.56 -136.15 12.88
CA GLU A 251 -26.19 -134.71 12.58
C GLU A 251 -24.72 -134.37 12.10
N ASP A 252 -24.44 -133.14 11.55
CA ASP A 252 -23.12 -132.39 11.54
C ASP A 252 -23.12 -130.98 10.80
N SER A 253 -22.65 -129.82 11.37
CA SER A 253 -22.28 -128.52 10.64
C SER A 253 -21.95 -127.26 11.54
N MET A 254 -20.70 -126.74 11.66
CA MET A 254 -20.45 -125.48 12.44
C MET A 254 -19.23 -124.55 12.13
N GLN A 255 -18.11 -125.01 11.55
CA GLN A 255 -16.80 -124.30 11.68
C GLN A 255 -16.51 -123.09 10.76
N LEU A 256 -17.24 -122.90 9.64
CA LEU A 256 -16.87 -121.92 8.60
C LEU A 256 -17.01 -120.43 9.01
N LYS A 257 -17.77 -120.16 10.09
CA LYS A 257 -18.31 -118.82 10.38
C LYS A 257 -17.27 -117.82 10.91
N GLU A 258 -16.27 -118.27 11.67
CA GLU A 258 -15.43 -117.38 12.48
C GLU A 258 -14.30 -116.66 11.71
N TYR A 259 -13.82 -117.25 10.60
CA TYR A 259 -12.69 -116.72 9.84
C TYR A 259 -13.01 -115.38 9.13
N VAL A 260 -14.23 -115.24 8.61
CA VAL A 260 -14.66 -114.09 7.80
C VAL A 260 -14.70 -112.79 8.62
N ASP A 261 -15.10 -112.87 9.89
CA ASP A 261 -15.26 -111.70 10.77
C ASP A 261 -13.90 -111.05 11.13
N SER A 262 -12.80 -111.80 11.08
CA SER A 262 -11.46 -111.28 11.41
C SER A 262 -10.94 -110.30 10.35
N MET A 263 -10.97 -110.66 9.07
CA MET A 263 -10.44 -109.81 7.98
C MET A 263 -11.17 -108.46 7.87
N LEU A 264 -12.49 -108.43 8.09
CA LEU A 264 -13.28 -107.20 8.02
C LEU A 264 -12.90 -106.17 9.09
N LYS A 265 -12.26 -106.60 10.19
CA LYS A 265 -11.81 -105.73 11.28
C LYS A 265 -10.51 -105.01 10.93
N GLU A 266 -9.56 -105.69 10.30
CA GLU A 266 -8.25 -105.14 9.95
C GLU A 266 -8.33 -104.06 8.87
N VAL A 267 -9.11 -104.29 7.82
CA VAL A 267 -9.32 -103.31 6.73
C VAL A 267 -9.84 -101.98 7.27
N ARG A 268 -10.78 -102.00 8.23
CA ARG A 268 -11.36 -100.80 8.85
C ARG A 268 -10.34 -99.98 9.66
N LEU A 269 -9.33 -100.62 10.23
CA LEU A 269 -8.27 -99.94 11.00
C LEU A 269 -7.23 -99.29 10.07
N SER A 270 -6.91 -99.94 8.95
CA SER A 270 -5.97 -99.42 7.95
C SER A 270 -6.43 -98.07 7.36
N TYR A 271 -7.70 -97.96 6.96
CA TYR A 271 -8.25 -96.72 6.40
C TYR A 271 -8.22 -95.55 7.40
N ARG A 272 -8.59 -95.78 8.67
CA ARG A 272 -8.56 -94.72 9.71
C ARG A 272 -7.15 -94.16 9.91
N SER A 273 -6.14 -95.03 10.00
CA SER A 273 -4.74 -94.60 10.15
C SER A 273 -4.27 -93.77 8.94
N ARG A 274 -4.68 -94.14 7.72
CA ARG A 274 -4.37 -93.37 6.50
C ARG A 274 -5.03 -91.99 6.48
N GLU A 275 -6.27 -91.87 6.92
CA GLU A 275 -7.00 -90.59 7.03
C GLU A 275 -6.40 -89.66 8.11
N GLU A 276 -6.02 -90.22 9.27
CA GLU A 276 -5.33 -89.49 10.33
C GLU A 276 -3.96 -88.98 9.86
N GLN A 277 -3.20 -89.77 9.10
CA GLN A 277 -1.96 -89.32 8.48
C GLN A 277 -2.18 -88.14 7.52
N LEU A 278 -3.13 -88.25 6.58
CA LEU A 278 -3.40 -87.18 5.60
C LEU A 278 -3.90 -85.88 6.25
N THR A 279 -4.74 -85.98 7.28
CA THR A 279 -5.20 -84.79 8.02
C THR A 279 -4.08 -84.16 8.86
N SER A 280 -3.13 -84.96 9.38
CA SER A 280 -1.97 -84.45 10.09
C SER A 280 -1.01 -83.68 9.16
N THR A 281 -0.72 -84.19 7.96
CA THR A 281 0.18 -83.53 7.00
C THR A 281 -0.42 -82.23 6.49
N LEU A 282 -1.71 -82.21 6.12
CA LEU A 282 -2.43 -80.99 5.73
C LEU A 282 -2.40 -79.91 6.83
N ARG A 283 -2.53 -80.29 8.11
CA ARG A 283 -2.38 -79.36 9.24
C ARG A 283 -0.95 -78.81 9.33
N THR A 284 0.08 -79.61 9.10
CA THR A 284 1.48 -79.13 9.10
C THR A 284 1.78 -78.20 7.93
N TYR A 285 1.27 -78.48 6.73
CA TYR A 285 1.43 -77.60 5.56
C TYR A 285 0.75 -76.24 5.78
N ARG A 286 -0.50 -76.22 6.28
CA ARG A 286 -1.20 -74.97 6.62
C ARG A 286 -0.45 -74.15 7.66
N LYS A 287 0.10 -74.76 8.71
CA LYS A 287 0.93 -74.07 9.71
C LYS A 287 2.20 -73.49 9.09
N ARG A 288 2.91 -74.24 8.24
CA ARG A 288 4.12 -73.77 7.56
C ARG A 288 3.82 -72.60 6.61
N LEU A 289 2.73 -72.68 5.86
CA LEU A 289 2.32 -71.65 4.90
C LEU A 289 1.88 -70.35 5.63
N HIS A 290 1.13 -70.47 6.73
CA HIS A 290 0.78 -69.32 7.58
C HIS A 290 2.03 -68.66 8.17
N ASN A 291 2.97 -69.43 8.74
CA ASN A 291 4.22 -68.89 9.27
C ASN A 291 5.05 -68.18 8.17
N LEU A 292 5.14 -68.76 6.97
CA LEU A 292 5.83 -68.16 5.84
C LEU A 292 5.20 -66.82 5.42
N ASN A 293 3.87 -66.77 5.31
CA ASN A 293 3.15 -65.54 5.00
C ASN A 293 3.40 -64.45 6.07
N ASN A 294 3.35 -64.80 7.35
CA ASN A 294 3.62 -63.86 8.44
C ASN A 294 5.06 -63.32 8.37
N THR A 295 6.07 -64.17 8.10
CA THR A 295 7.46 -63.70 7.93
C THR A 295 7.62 -62.79 6.70
N HIS A 296 6.90 -63.07 5.61
CA HIS A 296 6.90 -62.23 4.43
C HIS A 296 6.24 -60.86 4.67
N GLN A 297 5.10 -60.81 5.38
CA GLN A 297 4.44 -59.56 5.77
C GLN A 297 5.33 -58.69 6.68
N LEU A 298 6.05 -59.30 7.63
CA LEU A 298 7.02 -58.61 8.49
C LEU A 298 8.20 -58.05 7.67
N LEU A 299 8.75 -58.84 6.74
CA LEU A 299 9.85 -58.41 5.88
C LEU A 299 9.43 -57.26 4.94
N LEU A 300 8.24 -57.34 4.34
CA LEU A 300 7.66 -56.23 3.58
C LEU A 300 7.54 -54.96 4.43
N THR A 301 7.09 -55.10 5.69
CA THR A 301 6.93 -53.98 6.62
C THR A 301 8.27 -53.32 6.95
N ALA A 302 9.33 -54.11 7.18
CA ALA A 302 10.68 -53.59 7.37
C ALA A 302 11.22 -52.89 6.11
N TYR A 303 10.95 -53.44 4.92
CA TYR A 303 11.36 -52.84 3.65
C TYR A 303 10.69 -51.47 3.39
N ARG A 304 9.41 -51.28 3.74
CA ARG A 304 8.74 -49.96 3.61
C ARG A 304 9.50 -48.89 4.39
N VAL A 305 9.73 -49.17 5.67
CA VAL A 305 10.35 -48.23 6.61
C VAL A 305 11.77 -47.88 6.15
N GLN A 306 12.54 -48.86 5.68
CA GLN A 306 13.87 -48.62 5.12
C GLN A 306 13.81 -47.78 3.84
N ARG A 307 12.86 -48.07 2.92
CA ARG A 307 12.67 -47.32 1.67
C ARG A 307 12.26 -45.86 1.92
N GLU A 308 11.33 -45.63 2.85
CA GLU A 308 10.89 -44.28 3.24
C GLU A 308 12.03 -43.50 3.93
N GLN A 309 12.85 -44.15 4.76
CA GLN A 309 14.04 -43.54 5.36
C GLN A 309 15.08 -43.12 4.31
N ILE A 310 15.31 -43.92 3.27
CA ILE A 310 16.22 -43.57 2.16
C ILE A 310 15.67 -42.39 1.36
N LEU A 311 14.37 -42.40 1.02
CA LEU A 311 13.72 -41.30 0.29
C LEU A 311 13.72 -39.98 1.08
N ALA A 312 13.67 -40.04 2.41
CA ALA A 312 13.75 -38.88 3.29
C ALA A 312 15.16 -38.26 3.40
N HIS A 313 16.23 -38.98 3.01
CA HIS A 313 17.63 -38.54 3.13
C HIS A 313 18.36 -38.56 1.76
N PRO A 314 18.01 -37.65 0.83
CA PRO A 314 18.49 -37.68 -0.56
C PRO A 314 19.99 -37.38 -0.73
N GLU A 315 20.72 -37.01 0.33
CA GLU A 315 22.17 -36.76 0.27
C GLU A 315 22.99 -38.05 0.07
N HIS A 316 22.42 -39.22 0.33
CA HIS A 316 23.08 -40.50 0.10
C HIS A 316 22.63 -41.07 -1.25
N ALA A 317 23.58 -41.32 -2.17
CA ALA A 317 23.32 -41.82 -3.52
C ALA A 317 22.91 -43.32 -3.57
N LEU A 318 22.01 -43.73 -2.68
CA LEU A 318 21.48 -45.08 -2.56
C LEU A 318 20.12 -45.15 -3.25
N GLU A 319 19.99 -46.03 -4.24
CA GLU A 319 18.73 -46.24 -4.94
C GLU A 319 17.71 -46.93 -4.02
N ALA A 320 16.54 -46.30 -3.81
CA ALA A 320 15.52 -46.75 -2.87
C ALA A 320 14.78 -48.06 -3.26
N GLY A 321 15.12 -48.64 -4.41
CA GLY A 321 14.57 -49.91 -4.89
C GLY A 321 13.11 -49.85 -5.38
N PRO A 322 12.62 -50.96 -5.97
CA PRO A 322 11.29 -51.01 -6.56
C PRO A 322 10.18 -50.87 -5.51
N PRO A 323 9.03 -50.23 -5.85
CA PRO A 323 7.86 -50.18 -4.99
C PRO A 323 7.36 -51.56 -4.55
N GLU A 324 6.84 -51.67 -3.34
CA GLU A 324 6.42 -52.93 -2.73
C GLU A 324 5.36 -53.72 -3.52
N ALA A 325 4.56 -53.05 -4.34
CA ALA A 325 3.55 -53.69 -5.19
C ALA A 325 4.15 -54.76 -6.14
N HIS A 326 5.46 -54.70 -6.42
CA HIS A 326 6.18 -55.69 -7.20
C HIS A 326 6.46 -57.00 -6.43
N PHE A 327 6.38 -57.01 -5.09
CA PHE A 327 6.60 -58.18 -4.25
C PHE A 327 5.29 -58.87 -3.90
N ASN A 328 4.65 -59.49 -4.89
CA ASN A 328 3.45 -60.31 -4.67
C ASN A 328 3.84 -61.78 -4.39
N PRO A 329 3.56 -62.35 -3.20
CA PRO A 329 3.63 -63.79 -3.01
C PRO A 329 2.43 -64.41 -3.74
N ALA A 330 2.72 -65.05 -4.86
CA ALA A 330 1.71 -65.57 -5.76
C ALA A 330 0.96 -66.78 -5.16
N GLU A 331 -0.22 -66.53 -4.59
CA GLU A 331 -1.38 -67.44 -4.59
C GLU A 331 -2.63 -66.66 -4.12
N VAL A 332 -3.57 -66.42 -5.04
CA VAL A 332 -4.71 -65.50 -4.82
C VAL A 332 -5.82 -66.13 -3.96
N GLU A 333 -5.85 -67.46 -3.87
CA GLU A 333 -7.00 -68.24 -3.41
C GLU A 333 -7.15 -68.34 -1.88
N LEU A 334 -6.15 -67.87 -1.11
CA LEU A 334 -6.13 -67.95 0.36
C LEU A 334 -6.12 -66.59 1.08
N ARG A 335 -6.16 -65.47 0.36
CA ARG A 335 -6.26 -64.14 0.98
C ARG A 335 -7.66 -63.83 1.47
N GLY A 336 -7.78 -63.18 2.63
CA GLY A 336 -9.00 -62.48 3.04
C GLY A 336 -9.25 -61.24 2.17
N GLU A 337 -10.49 -60.75 2.13
CA GLU A 337 -10.91 -59.60 1.31
C GLU A 337 -10.09 -58.35 1.61
N THR A 338 -9.86 -58.07 2.89
CA THR A 338 -9.03 -56.96 3.39
C THR A 338 -7.61 -56.96 2.83
N GLU A 339 -6.99 -58.13 2.64
CA GLU A 339 -5.64 -58.20 2.04
C GLU A 339 -5.65 -57.89 0.53
N ARG A 340 -6.77 -58.14 -0.17
CA ARG A 340 -6.93 -57.83 -1.60
C ARG A 340 -7.18 -56.34 -1.81
N GLU A 341 -7.94 -55.71 -0.93
CA GLU A 341 -8.16 -54.25 -0.94
C GLU A 341 -6.87 -53.49 -0.60
N LEU A 342 -6.15 -53.92 0.44
CA LEU A 342 -4.83 -53.39 0.77
C LEU A 342 -3.83 -53.55 -0.39
N GLN A 343 -4.00 -54.53 -1.27
CA GLN A 343 -3.17 -54.67 -2.47
C GLN A 343 -3.54 -53.65 -3.55
N LYS A 344 -4.83 -53.46 -3.86
CA LYS A 344 -5.30 -52.42 -4.80
C LYS A 344 -4.81 -51.03 -4.40
N LEU A 345 -4.95 -50.68 -3.11
CA LEU A 345 -4.51 -49.38 -2.58
C LEU A 345 -2.99 -49.14 -2.73
N ARG A 346 -2.16 -50.20 -2.70
CA ARG A 346 -0.70 -50.08 -2.97
C ARG A 346 -0.41 -49.84 -4.44
N GLU A 347 -1.15 -50.48 -5.33
CA GLU A 347 -1.04 -50.29 -6.77
C GLU A 347 -1.45 -48.85 -7.15
N ASP A 348 -2.57 -48.35 -6.61
CA ASP A 348 -3.02 -46.98 -6.85
C ASP A 348 -2.11 -45.92 -6.20
N LYS A 349 -1.57 -46.15 -4.99
CA LYS A 349 -0.49 -45.31 -4.41
C LYS A 349 0.70 -45.21 -5.36
N SER A 350 1.16 -46.34 -5.90
CA SER A 350 2.32 -46.34 -6.83
C SER A 350 2.05 -45.60 -8.14
N ARG A 351 0.81 -45.62 -8.65
CA ARG A 351 0.40 -44.85 -9.83
C ARG A 351 0.43 -43.35 -9.56
N LEU A 352 -0.13 -42.92 -8.43
CA LEU A 352 -0.13 -41.51 -8.02
C LEU A 352 1.30 -40.98 -7.76
N GLU A 353 2.17 -41.78 -7.14
CA GLU A 353 3.59 -41.44 -6.96
C GLU A 353 4.29 -41.18 -8.32
N THR A 354 4.05 -42.02 -9.34
CA THR A 354 4.64 -41.80 -10.68
C THR A 354 4.07 -40.57 -11.39
N GLN A 355 2.76 -40.29 -11.28
CA GLN A 355 2.14 -39.10 -11.85
C GLN A 355 2.67 -37.81 -11.21
N LEU A 356 2.81 -37.80 -9.88
CA LEU A 356 3.33 -36.66 -9.13
C LEU A 356 4.78 -36.35 -9.51
N LYS A 357 5.63 -37.39 -9.69
CA LYS A 357 7.01 -37.20 -10.17
C LYS A 357 7.05 -36.59 -11.58
N ILE A 358 6.22 -37.10 -12.51
CA ILE A 358 6.13 -36.54 -13.87
C ILE A 358 5.67 -35.07 -13.84
N ALA A 359 4.69 -34.73 -12.99
CA ALA A 359 4.23 -33.35 -12.83
C ALA A 359 5.31 -32.44 -12.25
N GLN A 360 6.09 -32.90 -11.26
CA GLN A 360 7.23 -32.16 -10.70
C GLN A 360 8.35 -31.94 -11.72
N GLU A 361 8.63 -32.93 -12.57
CA GLU A 361 9.59 -32.81 -13.68
C GLU A 361 9.09 -31.82 -14.75
N GLN A 362 7.79 -31.84 -15.09
CA GLN A 362 7.18 -30.84 -15.97
C GLN A 362 7.25 -29.42 -15.39
N VAL A 363 6.92 -29.23 -14.11
CA VAL A 363 7.03 -27.93 -13.43
C VAL A 363 8.48 -27.46 -13.35
N SER A 364 9.44 -28.38 -13.17
CA SER A 364 10.87 -28.06 -13.18
C SER A 364 11.35 -27.63 -14.58
N LEU A 365 10.90 -28.31 -15.64
CA LEU A 365 11.17 -27.93 -17.03
C LEU A 365 10.52 -26.59 -17.39
N MET A 366 9.29 -26.33 -16.94
CA MET A 366 8.63 -25.04 -17.10
C MET A 366 9.32 -23.92 -16.31
N SER A 367 9.89 -24.23 -15.13
CA SER A 367 10.69 -23.29 -14.34
C SER A 367 12.04 -23.01 -14.98
N GLN A 368 12.62 -23.98 -15.70
CA GLN A 368 13.84 -23.77 -16.51
C GLN A 368 13.55 -22.99 -17.79
N SER A 369 12.42 -23.22 -18.48
CA SER A 369 11.99 -22.35 -19.59
C SER A 369 11.53 -20.97 -19.12
N SER A 370 11.18 -20.84 -17.84
CA SER A 370 10.93 -19.58 -17.14
C SER A 370 12.15 -19.11 -16.35
N GLN A 371 13.36 -19.53 -16.74
CA GLN A 371 14.56 -18.76 -16.42
C GLN A 371 14.38 -17.37 -17.02
N ASN A 372 13.96 -16.45 -16.14
CA ASN A 372 14.14 -15.02 -16.20
C ASN A 372 14.69 -14.53 -17.55
N VAL A 373 13.82 -13.91 -18.35
CA VAL A 373 14.22 -12.63 -18.95
C VAL A 373 14.49 -11.72 -17.77
N ALA A 374 15.71 -11.82 -17.25
CA ALA A 374 16.20 -10.91 -16.25
C ALA A 374 16.15 -9.55 -16.92
N LEU A 375 15.26 -8.68 -16.44
CA LEU A 375 15.50 -7.24 -16.50
C LEU A 375 16.91 -7.08 -15.97
N THR A 376 17.85 -6.78 -16.86
CA THR A 376 19.27 -6.96 -16.56
C THR A 376 19.63 -6.17 -15.31
N GLU A 377 20.57 -6.68 -14.53
CA GLU A 377 21.02 -5.97 -13.33
C GLU A 377 21.51 -4.55 -13.69
N GLU A 378 22.00 -4.39 -14.92
CA GLU A 378 22.27 -3.15 -15.65
C GLU A 378 21.01 -2.27 -15.83
N ALA A 379 19.91 -2.77 -16.41
CA ALA A 379 18.66 -2.00 -16.57
C ALA A 379 18.09 -1.53 -15.22
N TRP A 380 18.19 -2.35 -14.17
CA TRP A 380 17.83 -1.95 -12.81
C TRP A 380 18.84 -0.96 -12.19
N ALA A 381 20.13 -1.06 -12.53
CA ALA A 381 21.13 -0.08 -12.13
C ALA A 381 20.91 1.28 -12.82
N ASP A 382 20.50 1.29 -14.08
CA ASP A 382 20.16 2.49 -14.85
C ASP A 382 18.93 3.20 -14.28
N ILE A 383 17.84 2.47 -13.97
CA ILE A 383 16.67 3.07 -13.28
C ILE A 383 17.08 3.68 -11.93
N ARG A 384 17.88 2.96 -11.13
CA ARG A 384 18.42 3.47 -9.86
C ARG A 384 19.38 4.65 -10.05
N LYS A 385 20.03 4.79 -11.20
CA LYS A 385 20.92 5.91 -11.54
C LYS A 385 20.11 7.13 -11.94
N GLN A 386 19.14 6.97 -12.85
CA GLN A 386 18.23 8.04 -13.26
C GLN A 386 17.47 8.64 -12.06
N LEU A 387 16.96 7.80 -11.15
CA LEU A 387 16.31 8.27 -9.91
C LEU A 387 17.23 9.09 -8.99
N ARG A 388 18.54 8.81 -8.97
CA ARG A 388 19.51 9.61 -8.21
C ARG A 388 19.83 10.92 -8.93
N GLU A 389 19.95 10.89 -10.26
CA GLU A 389 20.22 12.07 -11.08
C GLU A 389 19.04 13.07 -11.04
N THR A 390 17.79 12.59 -11.09
CA THR A 390 16.60 13.45 -10.93
C THR A 390 16.48 14.03 -9.51
N ALA A 391 16.78 13.23 -8.48
CA ALA A 391 16.77 13.71 -7.09
C ALA A 391 17.85 14.78 -6.83
N VAL A 392 19.08 14.57 -7.31
CA VAL A 392 20.18 15.54 -7.16
C VAL A 392 19.90 16.83 -7.95
N THR A 393 19.45 16.74 -9.20
CA THR A 393 19.15 17.94 -10.00
C THR A 393 18.00 18.76 -9.42
N ALA A 394 16.95 18.12 -8.88
CA ALA A 394 15.88 18.81 -8.15
C ALA A 394 16.41 19.51 -6.87
N GLN A 395 17.22 18.81 -6.07
CA GLN A 395 17.85 19.38 -4.86
C GLN A 395 18.69 20.63 -5.19
N GLU A 396 19.53 20.56 -6.22
CA GLU A 396 20.35 21.71 -6.64
C GLU A 396 19.51 22.90 -7.13
N MET A 397 18.35 22.66 -7.77
CA MET A 397 17.45 23.76 -8.18
C MET A 397 16.90 24.48 -6.95
N HIS A 398 16.38 23.75 -5.96
CA HIS A 398 15.87 24.33 -4.73
C HIS A 398 16.95 25.04 -3.91
N GLU A 399 18.19 24.55 -3.91
CA GLU A 399 19.32 25.25 -3.28
C GLU A 399 19.67 26.56 -4.00
N ARG A 400 19.62 26.60 -5.34
CA ARG A 400 19.79 27.85 -6.12
C ARG A 400 18.67 28.84 -5.84
N GLU A 401 17.41 28.41 -5.83
CA GLU A 401 16.25 29.23 -5.50
C GLU A 401 16.37 29.80 -4.08
N ARG A 402 16.72 28.97 -3.10
CA ARG A 402 16.96 29.39 -1.71
C ARG A 402 18.07 30.44 -1.62
N LEU A 403 19.19 30.26 -2.33
CA LEU A 403 20.28 31.25 -2.35
C LEU A 403 19.85 32.57 -2.99
N GLN A 404 19.08 32.55 -4.08
CA GLN A 404 18.54 33.76 -4.73
C GLN A 404 17.54 34.50 -3.83
N LEU A 405 16.70 33.77 -3.09
CA LEU A 405 15.78 34.36 -2.12
C LEU A 405 16.54 35.00 -0.95
N ILE A 406 17.61 34.36 -0.45
CA ILE A 406 18.48 34.92 0.59
C ILE A 406 19.15 36.21 0.11
N THR A 407 19.76 36.25 -1.08
CA THR A 407 20.41 37.47 -1.57
C THR A 407 19.42 38.61 -1.85
N ARG A 408 18.21 38.30 -2.33
CA ARG A 408 17.13 39.28 -2.46
C ARG A 408 16.68 39.81 -1.10
N ALA A 409 16.59 38.94 -0.08
CA ALA A 409 16.23 39.35 1.27
C ALA A 409 17.30 40.25 1.91
N THR A 410 18.60 39.92 1.78
CA THR A 410 19.68 40.76 2.34
C THR A 410 19.72 42.15 1.70
N VAL A 411 19.52 42.27 0.38
CA VAL A 411 19.42 43.57 -0.30
C VAL A 411 18.20 44.36 0.18
N ALA A 412 17.06 43.71 0.40
CA ALA A 412 15.87 44.37 0.96
C ALA A 412 16.10 44.85 2.41
N GLU A 413 16.79 44.07 3.24
CA GLU A 413 17.19 44.49 4.60
C GLU A 413 18.13 45.70 4.57
N GLU A 414 19.09 45.75 3.64
CA GLU A 414 19.99 46.88 3.46
C GLU A 414 19.23 48.14 3.02
N GLN A 415 18.33 48.04 2.03
CA GLN A 415 17.46 49.15 1.62
C GLN A 415 16.59 49.69 2.77
N VAL A 416 16.05 48.80 3.61
CA VAL A 416 15.29 49.22 4.80
C VAL A 416 16.21 49.94 5.81
N ARG A 417 17.45 49.49 6.02
CA ARG A 417 18.43 50.21 6.87
C ARG A 417 18.77 51.59 6.32
N GLU A 418 18.98 51.74 5.01
CA GLU A 418 19.25 53.03 4.36
C GLU A 418 18.06 54.00 4.54
N LEU A 419 16.83 53.53 4.34
CA LEU A 419 15.62 54.33 4.56
C LEU A 419 15.45 54.72 6.04
N GLN A 420 15.76 53.80 6.96
CA GLN A 420 15.73 54.06 8.40
C GLN A 420 16.74 55.16 8.77
N GLU A 421 17.98 55.05 8.29
CA GLU A 421 19.04 56.05 8.52
C GLU A 421 18.68 57.41 7.89
N TYR A 422 18.05 57.42 6.71
CA TYR A 422 17.56 58.65 6.09
C TYR A 422 16.48 59.32 6.95
N VAL A 423 15.51 58.55 7.46
CA VAL A 423 14.48 59.06 8.38
C VAL A 423 15.12 59.62 9.66
N ASP A 424 16.01 58.87 10.31
CA ASP A 424 16.63 59.31 11.57
C ASP A 424 17.49 60.58 11.38
N ASN A 425 18.28 60.65 10.29
CA ASN A 425 19.11 61.82 9.99
C ASN A 425 18.31 63.04 9.55
N HIS A 426 17.30 62.88 8.69
CA HIS A 426 16.63 64.02 8.03
C HIS A 426 15.35 64.44 8.73
N LEU A 427 14.53 63.52 9.26
CA LEU A 427 13.26 63.85 9.92
C LEU A 427 13.49 64.70 11.18
N GLY A 428 14.57 64.45 11.92
CA GLY A 428 15.00 65.29 13.05
C GLY A 428 15.35 66.72 12.62
N ARG A 429 16.14 66.85 11.54
CA ARG A 429 16.53 68.16 10.98
C ARG A 429 15.32 68.93 10.44
N TYR A 430 14.43 68.28 9.70
CA TYR A 430 13.20 68.91 9.21
C TYR A 430 12.27 69.33 10.34
N LYS A 431 12.12 68.53 11.42
CA LYS A 431 11.36 68.96 12.62
C LYS A 431 11.96 70.22 13.25
N LEU A 432 13.30 70.29 13.39
CA LEU A 432 13.97 71.47 13.94
C LEU A 432 13.79 72.70 13.03
N GLU A 433 13.96 72.56 11.72
CA GLU A 433 13.81 73.68 10.78
C GLU A 433 12.34 74.13 10.64
N ILE A 434 11.37 73.22 10.63
CA ILE A 434 9.94 73.57 10.72
C ILE A 434 9.66 74.35 12.02
N THR A 435 10.28 73.96 13.13
CA THR A 435 10.11 74.67 14.42
C THR A 435 10.76 76.06 14.38
N ARG A 436 11.90 76.21 13.70
CA ARG A 436 12.58 77.50 13.48
C ARG A 436 11.77 78.42 12.56
N LEU A 437 11.31 77.92 11.41
CA LEU A 437 10.48 78.66 10.45
C LEU A 437 9.16 79.10 11.06
N ARG A 438 8.50 78.25 11.86
CA ARG A 438 7.31 78.63 12.64
C ARG A 438 7.61 79.74 13.65
N ARG A 439 8.78 79.72 14.29
CA ARG A 439 9.19 80.78 15.23
C ARG A 439 9.46 82.10 14.50
N MET A 440 10.08 82.07 13.33
CA MET A 440 10.27 83.25 12.47
C MET A 440 8.94 83.84 12.01
N LEU A 441 8.01 83.01 11.52
CA LEU A 441 6.65 83.43 11.16
C LEU A 441 5.88 84.00 12.36
N GLN A 442 6.09 83.49 13.58
CA GLN A 442 5.49 84.05 14.80
C GLN A 442 6.11 85.39 15.23
N SER A 443 7.40 85.64 14.95
CA SER A 443 8.01 86.96 15.15
C SER A 443 7.57 87.99 14.09
N ASP A 444 7.40 87.59 12.83
CA ASP A 444 6.89 88.48 11.76
C ASP A 444 5.38 88.73 11.91
N ALA A 445 4.61 87.76 12.42
CA ALA A 445 3.21 87.95 12.81
C ALA A 445 3.05 88.76 14.12
N GLY A 446 4.13 89.28 14.69
CA GLY A 446 4.15 90.10 15.91
C GLY A 446 3.51 91.49 15.80
N ARG A 447 2.66 91.75 14.78
CA ARG A 447 1.84 92.98 14.64
C ARG A 447 0.77 92.88 13.53
N SER A 448 -0.24 92.03 13.67
CA SER A 448 -1.64 92.33 13.23
C SER A 448 -2.66 91.25 13.61
N GLN A 449 -3.58 91.67 14.50
CA GLN A 449 -4.99 91.30 14.68
C GLN A 449 -5.60 89.97 14.17
N SER A 450 -6.51 89.48 15.03
CA SER A 450 -7.79 88.83 14.72
C SER A 450 -7.87 87.33 14.41
N ALA A 451 -8.39 86.64 15.42
CA ALA A 451 -9.68 85.93 15.38
C ALA A 451 -9.82 84.59 14.62
N GLU A 452 -10.49 83.68 15.34
CA GLU A 452 -11.38 82.64 14.83
C GLU A 452 -10.76 81.40 14.17
N ALA A 453 -10.46 80.40 15.01
CA ALA A 453 -10.20 79.02 14.59
C ALA A 453 -11.09 78.04 15.38
N SER A 454 -12.35 77.88 14.96
CA SER A 454 -13.30 76.92 15.53
C SER A 454 -13.42 75.65 14.66
N LYS A 455 -12.64 74.62 15.01
CA LYS A 455 -12.78 73.17 14.70
C LYS A 455 -13.15 72.73 13.26
N PRO A 456 -12.31 71.87 12.61
CA PRO A 456 -12.80 71.01 11.54
C PRO A 456 -13.67 69.85 12.11
N ARG A 457 -14.61 69.40 11.29
CA ARG A 457 -15.63 68.37 11.54
C ARG A 457 -15.05 66.98 11.18
N PRO A 458 -15.32 65.90 11.92
CA PRO A 458 -14.87 64.57 11.52
C PRO A 458 -15.63 64.09 10.27
N LEU A 459 -14.89 63.64 9.26
CA LEU A 459 -15.46 62.98 8.08
C LEU A 459 -15.80 61.52 8.40
N ARG A 460 -16.83 61.01 7.72
CA ARG A 460 -17.47 59.72 8.01
C ARG A 460 -16.54 58.54 7.74
N GLN A 461 -16.52 57.58 8.66
CA GLN A 461 -16.18 56.20 8.33
C GLN A 461 -17.31 55.60 7.47
N SER A 462 -16.99 55.13 6.27
CA SER A 462 -17.86 54.26 5.48
C SER A 462 -17.62 52.81 5.90
N LEU A 463 -18.64 52.19 6.49
CA LEU A 463 -18.68 50.75 6.73
C LEU A 463 -18.77 50.01 5.39
N ASN A 464 -17.65 49.44 4.93
CA ASN A 464 -17.69 48.43 3.88
C ASN A 464 -17.72 47.04 4.53
N ASN A 465 -18.93 46.53 4.75
CA ASN A 465 -19.13 45.10 4.99
C ASN A 465 -19.04 44.39 3.63
N THR A 466 -17.97 43.62 3.43
CA THR A 466 -17.91 42.60 2.38
C THR A 466 -17.65 41.25 3.03
N SER A 467 -18.69 40.71 3.66
CA SER A 467 -18.79 39.29 3.95
C SER A 467 -19.06 38.54 2.64
N TYR A 468 -18.01 38.03 2.01
CA TYR A 468 -18.12 36.86 1.16
C TYR A 468 -17.83 35.65 2.05
N GLU A 469 -18.86 34.85 2.30
CA GLU A 469 -18.73 33.55 2.93
C GLU A 469 -18.22 32.53 1.89
N VAL A 470 -17.19 31.79 2.29
CA VAL A 470 -16.86 30.42 1.84
C VAL A 470 -16.54 29.64 3.10
#